data_AF-J0W512-F1
#
_entry.id   AF-J0W512-F1
#
_cell.length_a   1.000
_cell.length_b   1.000
_cell.length_c   1.000
_cell.angle_alpha   90.00
_cell.angle_beta   90.00
_cell.angle_gamma   90.00
#
_symmetry.space_group_name_H-M   'P 1'
#
loop_
_entity.id
_entity.type
_entity.pdbx_description
1 polymer ?
#
loop_
_entity_poly.entity_id
_entity_poly.type
_entity_poly.pdbx_seq_one_letter_code
_entity_poly.pdbx_strand_id
1 'polypeptide(L)' 'MFPLDVSQTALDDAAVALCQRVYNHVISVKQLNTDRDREELASRIIQSFQHGVKDKDTLVRLLI' A
#
# COMPACT_ATOMS: atom_id res chain seq x y z
N MET A 1 -1.05 14.60 22.89
CA MET A 1 -1.22 13.18 22.54
C MET A 1 -2.05 13.16 21.27
N PHE A 2 -1.41 13.01 20.11
CA PHE A 2 -2.14 13.00 18.84
C PHE A 2 -2.93 11.70 18.77
N PRO A 3 -4.25 11.72 18.49
CA PRO A 3 -4.94 10.50 18.14
C PRO A 3 -4.38 10.11 16.78
N LEU A 4 -3.48 9.14 16.77
CA LEU A 4 -3.31 8.31 15.61
C LEU A 4 -4.65 7.58 15.48
N ASP A 5 -5.58 8.16 14.72
CA ASP A 5 -6.58 7.40 14.00
C ASP A 5 -5.79 6.52 13.03
N VAL A 6 -5.15 5.49 13.60
CA VAL A 6 -4.90 4.27 12.87
C VAL A 6 -6.30 3.81 12.57
N SER A 7 -6.82 4.21 11.42
CA SER A 7 -7.94 3.55 10.79
C SER A 7 -7.49 2.09 10.73
N GLN A 8 -7.83 1.32 11.78
CA GLN A 8 -7.62 -0.10 11.89
C GLN A 8 -8.67 -0.71 10.98
N THR A 9 -8.54 -0.44 9.68
CA THR A 9 -9.00 -1.37 8.67
C THR A 9 -8.17 -2.61 8.94
N ALA A 10 -8.71 -3.53 9.73
CA ALA A 10 -8.26 -4.91 9.75
C ALA A 10 -8.31 -5.35 8.29
N LEU A 11 -7.18 -5.19 7.59
CA LEU A 11 -7.02 -5.70 6.25
C LEU A 11 -7.14 -7.20 6.42
N ASP A 12 -8.19 -7.77 5.85
CA ASP A 12 -8.38 -9.22 5.76
C ASP A 12 -7.10 -9.87 5.23
N ASP A 13 -6.80 -11.12 5.58
CA ASP A 13 -5.59 -11.81 5.10
C ASP A 13 -5.43 -11.72 3.57
N ALA A 14 -6.56 -11.74 2.85
CA ALA A 14 -6.61 -11.53 1.40
C ALA A 14 -6.16 -10.11 0.98
N ALA A 15 -6.56 -9.08 1.73
CA ALA A 15 -6.16 -7.69 1.49
C ALA A 15 -4.69 -7.47 1.86
N VAL A 16 -4.21 -8.06 2.96
CA VAL A 16 -2.78 -8.04 3.34
C VAL A 16 -1.93 -8.70 2.26
N ALA A 17 -2.34 -9.87 1.76
CA ALA A 17 -1.65 -10.57 0.68
C ALA A 17 -1.61 -9.74 -0.62
N LEU A 18 -2.69 -9.00 -0.92
CA LEU A 18 -2.73 -8.09 -2.07
C LEU A 18 -1.77 -6.91 -1.87
N CYS A 19 -1.86 -6.21 -0.74
CA CYS A 19 -0.99 -5.09 -0.38
C CYS A 19 0.48 -5.50 -0.45
N GLN A 20 0.84 -6.65 0.12
CA GLN A 20 2.20 -7.19 0.07
C GLN A 20 2.67 -7.48 -1.36
N ARG A 21 1.82 -8.07 -2.22
CA ARG A 21 2.16 -8.30 -3.64
C ARG A 21 2.39 -7.01 -4.40
N VAL A 22 1.51 -6.03 -4.23
CA VAL A 22 1.64 -4.71 -4.87
C VAL A 22 2.91 -4.03 -4.39
N TYR A 23 3.14 -4.03 -3.09
CA TYR A 23 4.31 -3.43 -2.47
C TYR A 23 5.62 -4.04 -3.01
N ASN A 24 5.73 -5.37 -2.99
CA ASN A 24 6.92 -6.06 -3.49
C ASN A 24 7.13 -5.81 -4.99
N HIS A 25 6.04 -5.82 -5.77
CA HIS A 25 6.10 -5.52 -7.21
C HIS A 25 6.57 -4.09 -7.48
N VAL A 26 5.98 -3.08 -6.83
CA VAL A 26 6.34 -1.67 -7.05
C VAL A 26 7.76 -1.39 -6.54
N ILE A 27 8.21 -1.99 -5.43
CA ILE A 27 9.61 -1.90 -5.00
C ILE A 27 10.54 -2.48 -6.05
N SER A 28 10.18 -3.64 -6.61
CA SER A 28 10.99 -4.28 -7.65
C SER A 28 11.04 -3.45 -8.94
N VAL A 29 9.91 -2.87 -9.35
CA VAL A 29 9.80 -2.06 -10.59
C VAL A 29 10.45 -0.68 -10.44
N LYS A 30 10.14 0.06 -9.36
CA LYS A 30 10.71 1.40 -9.11
C LYS A 30 12.09 1.35 -8.47
N GLN A 31 12.57 0.18 -8.06
CA GLN A 31 13.81 0.02 -7.31
C GLN A 31 13.85 0.95 -6.09
N LEU A 32 12.80 0.92 -5.28
CA LEU A 32 12.73 1.73 -4.04
C LEU A 32 13.71 1.15 -3.01
N ASN A 33 14.89 1.77 -2.95
CA ASN A 33 16.00 1.35 -2.07
C ASN A 33 16.00 2.09 -0.73
N THR A 34 15.26 3.19 -0.63
CA THR A 34 15.18 4.08 0.53
C THR A 34 13.96 3.75 1.39
N ASP A 35 14.17 3.77 2.70
CA ASP A 35 13.11 3.51 3.69
C ASP A 35 11.96 4.53 3.57
N ARG A 36 12.28 5.79 3.27
CA ARG A 36 11.29 6.84 3.00
C ARG A 36 10.39 6.52 1.80
N ASP A 37 10.95 6.05 0.69
CA ASP A 37 10.17 5.68 -0.49
C ASP A 37 9.27 4.46 -0.22
N ARG A 38 9.75 3.55 0.62
CA ARG A 38 9.02 2.39 1.09
C ARG A 38 7.83 2.78 1.99
N GLU A 39 8.02 3.71 2.93
CA GLU A 39 6.93 4.25 3.76
C GLU A 39 5.89 4.99 2.92
N GLU A 40 6.32 5.84 1.98
CA GLU A 40 5.42 6.55 1.07
C GLU A 40 4.61 5.58 0.20
N LEU A 41 5.25 4.53 -0.31
CA LEU A 41 4.56 3.47 -1.07
C LEU A 41 3.52 2.75 -0.21
N ALA A 42 3.88 2.34 1.01
CA ALA A 42 2.96 1.67 1.92
C ALA A 42 1.74 2.55 2.25
N SER A 43 1.99 3.83 2.52
CA SER A 43 0.93 4.81 2.81
C SER A 43 -0.01 5.00 1.62
N ARG A 44 0.53 5.11 0.40
CA ARG A 44 -0.28 5.21 -0.82
C ARG A 44 -1.11 3.95 -1.10
N ILE A 45 -0.56 2.76 -0.82
CA ILE A 45 -1.30 1.49 -0.95
C ILE A 45 -2.50 1.49 0.00
N ILE A 46 -2.28 1.82 1.27
CA ILE A 46 -3.34 1.86 2.29
C ILE A 46 -4.40 2.89 1.93
N GLN A 47 -4.01 4.12 1.56
CA GLN A 47 -4.96 5.15 1.11
C GLN A 47 -5.78 4.68 -0.10
N SER A 48 -5.14 4.08 -1.11
CA SER A 48 -5.85 3.55 -2.29
C SER A 48 -6.90 2.51 -1.90
N PHE A 49 -6.56 1.64 -0.95
CA PHE A 49 -7.49 0.67 -0.38
C PHE A 49 -8.66 1.32 0.36
N GLN A 50 -8.39 2.34 1.18
CA GLN A 50 -9.42 3.11 1.89
C GLN A 50 -10.37 3.84 0.93
N HIS A 51 -9.87 4.30 -0.21
CA HIS A 51 -10.68 4.88 -1.29
C HIS A 51 -11.53 3.84 -2.05
N GLY A 52 -11.39 2.54 -1.73
CA GLY A 52 -12.18 1.45 -2.33
C GLY A 52 -11.45 0.70 -3.45
N VAL A 53 -10.20 1.03 -3.74
CA VAL A 53 -9.40 0.31 -4.74
C VAL A 53 -8.90 -0.99 -4.12
N LYS A 54 -9.55 -2.11 -4.47
CA LYS A 54 -9.16 -3.47 -4.03
C LYS A 54 -8.52 -4.30 -5.14
N ASP A 55 -8.25 -3.66 -6.28
CA ASP A 55 -7.75 -4.31 -7.48
C ASP A 55 -6.23 -4.12 -7.59
N LYS A 56 -5.49 -5.23 -7.68
CA LYS A 56 -4.02 -5.23 -7.68
C LYS A 56 -3.47 -4.40 -8.83
N ASP A 57 -3.99 -4.63 -10.04
CA ASP A 57 -3.50 -4.02 -11.27
C ASP A 57 -3.84 -2.53 -11.30
N THR A 58 -5.01 -2.15 -10.79
CA THR A 58 -5.38 -0.73 -10.62
C THR A 58 -4.46 -0.02 -9.62
N LEU A 59 -4.18 -0.64 -8.48
CA LEU A 59 -3.26 -0.10 -7.47
C LEU A 59 -1.85 0.07 -8.05
N VAL A 60 -1.32 -0.97 -8.69
CA VAL A 60 -0.01 -0.95 -9.32
C VAL A 60 0.07 0.17 -10.37
N ARG A 61 -0.95 0.30 -11.22
CA ARG A 61 -1.00 1.31 -12.28
C ARG A 61 -1.15 2.76 -11.76
N LEU A 62 -1.70 2.95 -10.57
CA LEU A 62 -1.71 4.24 -9.86
C LEU A 62 -0.37 4.58 -9.19
N LEU A 63 0.38 3.55 -8.80
CA LEU A 63 1.61 3.69 -8.01
C LEU A 63 2.89 3.74 -8.86
N ILE A 64 2.87 3.15 -10.07
CA ILE A 64 3.98 3.18 -11.03
C ILE A 64 3.98 4.49 -11.82
#